data_AF-D3UIA0-F1
#
_entry.id   AF-D3UIA0-F1
#
_cell.length_a   1.000
_cell.length_b   1.000
_cell.length_c   1.000
_cell.angle_alpha   90.00
_cell.angle_beta   90.00
_cell.angle_gamma   90.00
#
_symmetry.space_group_name_H-M   'P 1'
#
loop_
_entity.id
_entity.type
_entity.pdbx_description
1 polymer ?
#
loop_
_entity_poly.entity_id
_entity_poly.type
_entity_poly.pdbx_seq_one_letter_code
_entity_poly.pdbx_strand_id
1 'polypeptide(L)' 'MSDNLQRFLKILEVFVGVFFGMAIFGAVFLFFFFSYLGVFISLIFAILCFCFFVFFSLMTQSLIFLLKK' A
#
# COMPACT_ATOMS: atom_id res chain seq x y z
N MET A 1 -25.80 9.03 10.69
CA MET A 1 -24.49 8.34 10.57
C MET A 1 -23.71 8.64 11.83
N SER A 2 -23.25 7.63 12.58
CA SER A 2 -22.56 7.85 13.87
C SER A 2 -21.23 8.59 13.64
N ASP A 3 -20.92 9.62 14.43
CA ASP A 3 -19.66 10.38 14.33
C ASP A 3 -18.42 9.48 14.42
N ASN A 4 -18.54 8.36 15.14
CA ASN A 4 -17.50 7.34 15.25
C ASN A 4 -17.22 6.64 13.91
N LEU A 5 -18.25 6.41 13.09
CA LEU A 5 -18.11 5.78 11.77
C LEU A 5 -17.40 6.73 10.79
N GLN A 6 -17.71 8.02 10.81
CA GLN A 6 -17.01 9.01 9.97
C GLN A 6 -15.53 9.14 10.34
N ARG A 7 -15.20 9.12 11.64
CA ARG A 7 -13.80 9.11 12.09
C ARG A 7 -13.07 7.86 11.64
N PHE A 8 -13.71 6.69 11.75
CA PHE A 8 -13.13 5.42 11.31
C PHE A 8 -12.85 5.38 9.80
N LEU A 9 -13.78 5.88 8.98
CA LEU A 9 -13.59 5.99 7.52
C LEU A 9 -12.42 6.90 7.15
N LYS A 10 -12.27 8.05 7.81
CA LYS A 10 -11.13 8.96 7.59
C LYS A 10 -9.79 8.30 7.93
N ILE A 11 -9.76 7.52 9.03
CA ILE A 11 -8.54 6.79 9.41
C ILE A 11 -8.18 5.75 8.34
N LEU A 12 -9.15 4.98 7.86
CA LEU A 12 -8.92 4.01 6.78
C LEU A 12 -8.42 4.69 5.49
N GLU A 13 -8.94 5.87 5.15
CA GLU A 13 -8.52 6.64 3.98
C GLU A 13 -7.07 7.12 4.09
N VAL A 14 -6.62 7.50 5.30
CA VAL A 14 -5.21 7.80 5.57
C VAL A 14 -4.36 6.54 5.39
N PHE A 15 -4.80 5.38 5.86
CA PHE A 15 -4.08 4.11 5.67
C PHE A 15 -3.89 3.75 4.20
N VAL A 16 -4.90 3.95 3.34
CA VAL A 16 -4.79 3.77 1.88
C VAL A 16 -3.62 4.59 1.32
N GLY A 17 -3.54 5.88 1.69
CA GLY A 17 -2.46 6.76 1.27
C GLY A 17 -1.09 6.29 1.76
N VAL A 18 -1.00 5.88 3.03
CA VAL A 18 0.23 5.35 3.62
C VAL A 18 0.70 4.08 2.92
N PHE A 19 -0.21 3.14 2.62
CA PHE A 19 0.14 1.92 1.89
C PHE A 19 0.64 2.21 0.47
N PHE A 20 0.05 3.17 -0.24
CA PHE A 20 0.57 3.61 -1.54
C PHE A 20 1.96 4.23 -1.44
N GLY A 21 2.18 5.11 -0.45
CA GLY A 21 3.49 5.71 -0.20
C GLY A 21 4.54 4.67 0.12
N MET A 22 4.21 3.72 0.99
CA MET A 22 5.06 2.59 1.36
C MET A 22 5.32 1.64 0.18
N ALA A 23 4.35 1.43 -0.71
CA ALA A 23 4.53 0.62 -1.91
C ALA A 23 5.61 1.21 -2.83
N ILE A 24 5.50 2.51 -3.12
CA ILE A 24 6.43 3.21 -4.03
C ILE A 24 7.80 3.33 -3.38
N PHE A 25 7.86 3.83 -2.15
CA PHE A 25 9.11 4.03 -1.44
C PHE A 25 9.80 2.69 -1.16
N GLY A 26 9.06 1.68 -0.72
CA GLY A 26 9.57 0.34 -0.45
C GLY A 26 10.09 -0.36 -1.69
N ALA A 27 9.39 -0.25 -2.83
CA ALA A 27 9.85 -0.83 -4.09
C ALA A 27 11.14 -0.18 -4.58
N VAL A 28 11.22 1.16 -4.54
CA VAL A 28 12.43 1.91 -4.92
C VAL A 28 13.59 1.58 -3.97
N PHE A 29 13.35 1.59 -2.66
CA PHE A 29 14.36 1.27 -1.66
C PHE A 29 14.89 -0.15 -1.84
N LEU A 30 14.01 -1.14 -2.01
CA LEU A 30 14.42 -2.53 -2.25
C LEU A 30 15.16 -2.69 -3.58
N PHE A 31 14.78 -1.96 -4.63
CA PHE A 31 15.47 -2.03 -5.91
C PHE A 31 16.94 -1.57 -5.78
N PHE A 32 17.18 -0.43 -5.14
CA PHE A 32 18.54 0.08 -4.88
C PHE A 32 19.29 -0.76 -3.85
N PHE A 33 18.60 -1.26 -2.82
CA PHE A 33 19.24 -2.08 -1.81
C PHE A 33 19.68 -3.41 -2.40
N PHE A 34 18.86 -4.10 -3.20
CA PHE A 34 19.23 -5.41 -3.75
C PHE A 34 19.98 -5.34 -5.09
N SER A 35 20.25 -4.15 -5.63
CA SER A 35 20.93 -4.01 -6.92
C SER A 35 22.34 -4.60 -6.91
N TYR A 36 23.00 -4.70 -5.74
CA TYR A 36 24.32 -5.31 -5.60
C TYR A 36 24.31 -6.84 -5.75
N LEU A 37 23.18 -7.51 -5.48
CA LEU A 37 23.02 -8.97 -5.61
C LEU A 37 22.68 -9.41 -7.04
N GLY A 38 22.19 -8.48 -7.85
CA GLY A 38 21.78 -8.71 -9.23
C GLY A 38 20.48 -7.99 -9.55
N VAL A 39 20.51 -7.22 -10.65
CA VAL A 39 19.39 -6.37 -11.09
C VAL A 39 18.09 -7.17 -11.28
N PHE A 40 18.17 -8.41 -11.76
CA PHE A 40 16.99 -9.26 -11.96
C PHE A 40 16.30 -9.64 -10.65
N ILE A 41 17.08 -9.98 -9.61
CA ILE A 41 16.54 -10.39 -8.31
C ILE A 41 15.94 -9.18 -7.61
N SER A 42 16.61 -8.02 -7.66
CA SER A 42 16.08 -6.78 -7.07
C SER A 42 14.77 -6.33 -7.72
N LEU A 43 14.62 -6.50 -9.02
CA LEU A 43 13.40 -6.19 -9.76
C LEU A 43 12.22 -7.07 -9.33
N ILE A 44 12.45 -8.38 -9.18
CA ILE A 44 11.41 -9.32 -8.73
C ILE A 44 10.93 -8.96 -7.32
N PHE A 45 11.85 -8.68 -6.39
CA PHE A 45 11.50 -8.30 -5.02
C PHE A 45 10.79 -6.94 -4.95
N ALA A 46 11.24 -5.95 -5.74
CA ALA A 46 10.59 -4.65 -5.81
C ALA A 46 9.15 -4.76 -6.35
N ILE A 47 8.92 -5.55 -7.41
CA ILE A 47 7.59 -5.79 -7.97
C ILE A 47 6.70 -6.54 -6.97
N LEU A 48 7.21 -7.58 -6.31
CA LEU A 48 6.44 -8.33 -5.31
C LEU A 48 6.02 -7.43 -4.14
N CYS A 49 6.94 -6.62 -3.63
CA CYS A 49 6.66 -5.65 -2.56
C CYS A 49 5.62 -4.61 -3.01
N PHE A 50 5.79 -4.04 -4.20
CA PHE A 50 4.84 -3.09 -4.78
C PHE A 50 3.43 -3.69 -4.90
N CYS A 51 3.32 -4.88 -5.52
CA CYS A 51 2.05 -5.57 -5.71
C CYS A 51 1.37 -5.89 -4.36
N PHE A 52 2.14 -6.32 -3.36
CA PHE A 52 1.62 -6.62 -2.03
C PHE A 52 1.00 -5.38 -1.39
N PHE A 53 1.72 -4.26 -1.33
CA PHE A 53 1.21 -3.04 -0.71
C PHE A 53 0.07 -2.39 -1.50
N VAL A 54 0.09 -2.42 -2.83
CA VAL A 54 -1.02 -1.94 -3.66
C VAL A 54 -2.26 -2.79 -3.45
N PHE A 55 -2.13 -4.12 -3.32
CA PHE A 55 -3.24 -5.00 -3.01
C PHE A 55 -3.90 -4.64 -1.67
N PHE A 56 -3.12 -4.42 -0.61
CA PHE A 56 -3.64 -3.97 0.69
C PHE A 56 -4.33 -2.61 0.61
N SER A 57 -3.78 -1.68 -0.17
CA SER A 57 -4.39 -0.38 -0.42
C SER A 57 -5.76 -0.51 -1.10
N LEU A 58 -5.86 -1.34 -2.15
CA LEU A 58 -7.13 -1.62 -2.85
C LEU A 58 -8.15 -2.31 -1.94
N MET A 59 -7.72 -3.26 -1.11
CA MET A 59 -8.59 -3.92 -0.12
C MET A 59 -9.13 -2.93 0.91
N THR A 60 -8.31 -1.97 1.34
CA THR A 60 -8.74 -0.93 2.28
C THR A 60 -9.72 0.04 1.61
N GLN A 61 -9.49 0.42 0.34
CA GLN A 61 -10.44 1.22 -0.42
C GLN A 61 -11.79 0.53 -0.63
N SER A 62 -11.78 -0.78 -0.92
CA SER A 62 -13.03 -1.53 -1.12
C SER A 62 -13.83 -1.65 0.19
N LEU A 63 -13.16 -1.82 1.32
CA LEU A 63 -13.77 -1.75 2.66
C LEU A 63 -14.40 -0.38 2.93
N ILE A 64 -13.71 0.72 2.63
CA ILE A 64 -14.26 2.08 2.75
C ILE A 64 -15.53 2.23 1.90
N PHE A 65 -15.51 1.75 0.66
CA PHE A 65 -16.66 1.83 -0.24
C PHE A 65 -17.87 1.06 0.29
N LEU A 66 -17.65 -0.16 0.80
CA LEU A 66 -18.69 -0.98 1.44
C LEU A 66 -19.27 -0.33 2.69
N LEU A 67 -18.43 0.27 3.54
CA LEU A 67 -18.84 0.94 4.78
C LEU A 67 -19.50 2.31 4.57
N LYS A 68 -19.32 2.92 3.39
CA LYS A 68 -19.99 4.17 3.00
C LYS A 68 -21.42 3.93 2.47
N LYS A 69 -21.77 2.70 2.10
CA LYS A 69 -23.10 2.31 1.59
C LYS A 69 -24.05 1.94 2.72
#